data_AF-A0AAX4NHQ5-F1
#
_entry.id   AF-A0AAX4NHQ5-F1
#
_cell.length_a   1.000
_cell.length_b   1.000
_cell.length_c   1.000
_cell.angle_alpha   90.00
_cell.angle_beta   90.00
_cell.angle_gamma   90.00
#
_symmetry.space_group_name_H-M   'P 1'
#
loop_
_entity.id
_entity.type
_entity.pdbx_description
1 polymer ?
#
loop_
_entity_poly.entity_id
_entity_poly.type
_entity_poly.pdbx_seq_one_letter_code
_entity_poly.pdbx_strand_id
1 'polypeptide(L)' 'MKIYSERFFIKYLFSNRGICLGVDLKDRSYLFLICTRGIILRKRNRGDRVVEDLDYEIDRIYNTIAGKEEGMKK' A
#
# COMPACT_ATOMS: atom_id res chain seq x y z
N MET A 1 -1.73 -16.00 -7.07
CA MET A 1 -2.60 -15.29 -8.03
C MET A 1 -2.70 -13.85 -7.57
N LYS A 2 -2.16 -12.90 -8.33
CA LYS A 2 -2.28 -11.45 -8.04
C LYS A 2 -3.53 -10.95 -8.78
N ILE A 3 -4.52 -10.42 -8.06
CA ILE A 3 -5.71 -9.81 -8.68
C ILE A 3 -5.57 -8.30 -8.53
N TYR A 4 -5.60 -7.59 -9.65
CA TYR A 4 -5.47 -6.13 -9.75
C TYR A 4 -6.73 -5.53 -10.38
N SER A 5 -7.14 -4.34 -9.92
CA SER A 5 -8.19 -3.54 -10.55
C SER A 5 -7.98 -2.05 -10.28
N GLU A 6 -8.02 -1.23 -11.35
CA GLU A 6 -7.97 0.24 -11.31
C GLU A 6 -9.32 0.90 -11.59
N ARG A 7 -10.38 0.11 -11.86
CA ARG A 7 -11.66 0.65 -12.33
C ARG A 7 -12.41 1.47 -11.29
N PHE A 8 -11.91 1.54 -10.07
CA PHE A 8 -12.49 2.29 -8.98
C PHE A 8 -11.38 3.01 -8.20
N PHE A 9 -11.76 4.01 -7.40
CA PHE A 9 -10.91 4.67 -6.40
C PHE A 9 -10.27 3.70 -5.39
N ILE A 10 -10.52 2.39 -5.51
CA ILE A 10 -9.97 1.34 -4.68
C ILE A 10 -9.04 0.49 -5.54
N LYS A 11 -7.77 0.43 -5.16
CA LYS A 11 -6.77 -0.51 -5.67
C LYS A 11 -6.63 -1.64 -4.67
N TYR A 12 -6.54 -2.88 -5.13
CA TYR A 12 -6.31 -4.01 -4.24
C TYR A 12 -5.30 -4.98 -4.83
N LEU A 13 -4.57 -5.63 -3.94
CA LEU A 13 -3.61 -6.69 -4.24
C LEU A 13 -3.78 -7.78 -3.19
N PHE A 14 -4.23 -8.94 -3.65
CA PHE A 14 -4.27 -10.15 -2.85
C PHE A 14 -3.10 -11.05 -3.28
N SER A 15 -2.37 -11.56 -2.30
CA SER A 15 -1.30 -12.54 -2.51
C SER A 15 -1.30 -13.55 -1.36
N ASN A 16 -0.55 -14.64 -1.52
CA ASN A 16 -0.28 -15.58 -0.44
C ASN A 16 0.52 -14.99 0.73
N ARG A 17 1.14 -13.82 0.54
CA ARG A 17 1.92 -13.13 1.57
C ARG A 17 1.13 -12.06 2.32
N GLY A 18 -0.06 -11.71 1.84
CA GLY A 18 -0.88 -10.67 2.45
C GLY A 18 -1.83 -9.97 1.49
N ILE A 19 -2.49 -8.97 2.04
CA ILE A 19 -3.54 -8.16 1.41
C ILE A 19 -3.10 -6.70 1.48
N CYS A 20 -3.15 -6.01 0.35
CA CYS A 20 -2.91 -4.57 0.24
C CYS A 20 -4.11 -3.90 -0.41
N LEU A 21 -4.63 -2.85 0.22
CA LEU A 21 -5.79 -2.07 -0.22
C LEU A 21 -5.40 -0.59 -0.26
N GLY A 22 -5.37 0.00 -1.44
CA GLY A 22 -5.23 1.43 -1.67
C GLY A 22 -6.59 2.07 -1.91
N VAL A 23 -6.81 3.25 -1.36
CA VAL A 23 -8.03 4.06 -1.60
C VAL A 23 -7.60 5.47 -1.99
N ASP A 24 -7.85 5.86 -3.23
CA ASP A 24 -7.52 7.16 -3.81
C ASP A 24 -8.74 8.10 -3.79
N LEU A 25 -8.73 9.10 -2.91
CA LEU A 25 -9.74 10.18 -2.89
C LEU A 25 -9.25 11.41 -3.70
N LYS A 26 -10.11 12.42 -3.82
CA LYS A 26 -9.85 13.64 -4.61
C LYS A 26 -8.57 14.39 -4.20
N ASP A 27 -8.24 14.39 -2.91
CA ASP A 27 -7.16 15.17 -2.30
C ASP A 27 -6.12 14.33 -1.55
N ARG A 28 -6.36 13.04 -1.37
CA ARG A 28 -5.55 12.16 -0.52
C ARG A 28 -5.71 10.70 -0.90
N SER A 29 -4.70 9.90 -0.58
CA SER A 29 -4.75 8.46 -0.75
C SER A 29 -4.54 7.77 0.60
N TYR A 30 -5.13 6.61 0.78
CA TYR A 30 -4.93 5.75 1.94
C TYR A 30 -4.43 4.40 1.48
N LEU A 31 -3.60 3.77 2.29
CA LEU A 31 -3.09 2.45 2.03
C LEU A 31 -3.19 1.63 3.30
N PHE A 32 -3.79 0.46 3.17
CA PHE A 32 -3.95 -0.52 4.21
C PHE A 32 -3.28 -1.80 3.77
N LEU A 33 -2.36 -2.30 4.59
CA LEU A 33 -1.56 -3.47 4.29
C LEU A 33 -1.61 -4.43 5.47
N ILE A 34 -2.00 -5.66 5.23
CA ILE A 34 -1.90 -6.77 6.18
C ILE A 34 -1.00 -7.83 5.56
N CYS A 35 0.05 -8.22 6.26
CA CYS A 35 0.89 -9.35 5.88
C CYS A 35 1.39 -10.08 7.14
N THR A 36 2.16 -11.15 6.95
CA THR A 36 2.76 -11.91 8.06
C THR A 36 3.71 -11.09 8.93
N ARG A 37 4.21 -9.95 8.43
CA ARG A 37 5.06 -9.02 9.19
C ARG A 37 4.28 -8.05 10.08
N GLY A 38 2.98 -7.88 9.83
CA GLY A 38 2.12 -7.02 10.62
C GLY A 38 1.10 -6.25 9.77
N ILE A 39 0.58 -5.19 10.36
CA ILE A 39 -0.47 -4.36 9.79
C ILE A 39 0.03 -2.92 9.68
N ILE A 40 -0.20 -2.27 8.54
CA ILE A 40 0.10 -0.86 8.31
C ILE A 40 -1.15 -0.18 7.78
N LEU A 41 -1.46 0.99 8.34
CA LEU A 41 -2.43 1.92 7.80
C LEU A 41 -1.75 3.27 7.61
N ARG A 42 -1.75 3.80 6.38
CA ARG A 42 -1.03 5.03 6.07
C ARG A 42 -1.79 5.95 5.14
N LYS A 43 -1.79 7.24 5.47
CA LYS A 43 -2.16 8.32 4.55
C LYS A 43 -0.99 8.65 3.62
N ARG A 44 -1.29 8.81 2.33
CA ARG A 44 -0.36 9.10 1.23
C ARG A 44 -0.85 10.28 0.42
N ASN A 45 0.06 10.86 -0.35
CA ASN A 45 -0.27 11.90 -1.31
C ASN A 45 -1.05 11.29 -2.48
N ARG A 46 -1.92 12.10 -3.09
CA ARG A 46 -2.66 11.69 -4.28
C ARG A 46 -1.69 11.30 -5.39
N GLY A 47 -1.98 10.19 -6.06
CA GLY A 47 -1.19 9.71 -7.20
C GLY A 47 0.13 9.03 -6.79
N ASP A 48 0.34 8.79 -5.50
CA ASP A 48 1.47 7.99 -5.05
C ASP A 48 1.36 6.57 -5.61
N ARG A 49 2.42 6.13 -6.30
CA ARG A 49 2.48 4.90 -7.08
C ARG A 49 3.25 3.76 -6.42
N VAL A 50 3.55 3.85 -5.13
CA VAL A 50 4.38 2.85 -4.41
C VAL A 50 4.01 1.38 -4.68
N VAL A 51 2.72 1.05 -4.89
CA VAL A 51 2.30 -0.32 -5.15
C VAL A 51 2.73 -0.75 -6.55
N GLU A 52 2.60 0.15 -7.52
CA GLU A 52 3.03 -0.04 -8.91
C GLU A 52 4.56 -0.02 -9.02
N ASP A 53 5.22 0.94 -8.37
CA ASP A 53 6.68 1.10 -8.38
C ASP A 53 7.42 -0.10 -7.75
N LEU A 54 6.73 -0.85 -6.89
CA LEU A 54 7.27 -2.03 -6.20
C LEU A 54 6.75 -3.35 -6.78
N ASP A 55 6.26 -3.33 -8.02
CA ASP A 55 5.81 -4.51 -8.78
C ASP A 55 4.81 -5.39 -8.01
N TYR A 56 3.94 -4.73 -7.23
CA TYR A 56 2.91 -5.42 -6.45
C TYR A 56 3.48 -6.48 -5.50
N GLU A 57 4.69 -6.27 -4.95
CA GLU A 57 5.28 -7.15 -3.95
C GLU A 57 4.99 -6.68 -2.52
N ILE A 58 4.13 -7.43 -1.83
CA ILE A 58 3.67 -7.13 -0.47
C ILE A 58 4.83 -6.85 0.51
N ASP A 59 5.88 -7.67 0.51
CA ASP A 59 6.99 -7.51 1.46
C ASP A 59 7.81 -6.25 1.21
N ARG A 60 8.00 -5.88 -0.07
CA ARG A 60 8.71 -4.66 -0.47
C ARG A 60 7.88 -3.43 -0.13
N ILE A 61 6.57 -3.51 -0.38
CA ILE A 61 5.61 -2.46 -0.02
C ILE A 61 5.64 -2.25 1.49
N TYR A 62 5.56 -3.33 2.29
CA TYR A 62 5.63 -3.27 3.76
C TYR A 62 6.92 -2.56 4.22
N ASN A 63 8.08 -3.03 3.77
CA ASN A 63 9.37 -2.47 4.19
C ASN A 63 9.52 -0.99 3.82
N THR A 64 9.09 -0.61 2.62
CA THR A 64 9.17 0.77 2.16
C THR A 64 8.29 1.71 2.99
N ILE A 65 7.12 1.22 3.41
CA ILE A 65 6.17 2.03 4.18
C ILE A 65 6.54 2.05 5.66
N ALA A 66 6.93 0.92 6.24
CA ALA A 66 7.38 0.80 7.62
C ALA A 66 8.65 1.64 7.86
N GLY A 67 9.64 1.56 6.96
CA GLY A 67 10.88 2.36 7.08
C GLY A 67 10.63 3.88 6.99
N LYS A 68 9.57 4.30 6.30
CA LYS A 68 9.14 5.72 6.28
C LYS A 68 8.46 6.17 7.58
N GLU A 69 8.20 5.31 8.58
CA GLU A 69 7.74 5.72 9.92
C GLU A 69 8.92 6.18 10.81
N GLU A 70 10.13 5.66 10.60
CA GLU A 70 11.31 6.06 11.36
C GLU A 70 11.72 7.53 11.10
N GLY A 71 11.31 8.09 9.97
CA GLY A 71 11.56 9.49 9.60
C GLY A 71 10.54 10.51 10.14
N MET A 72 9.52 10.09 10.89
CA MET A 72 8.47 10.98 11.43
C MET A 72 8.49 11.11 12.96
N LYS A 73 9.64 10.86 13.59
CA LYS A 73 9.93 11.39 14.94
C LYS A 73 10.76 12.67 14.82
N LYS A 74 10.09 13.82 14.73
CA LYS A 74 10.50 15.09 15.33
C LYS A 74 9.41 16.14 15.15
#